data_AF-A0A9E0Y9Y1-F1
#
_entry.id   AF-A0A9E0Y9Y1-F1
#
_cell.length_a   1.000
_cell.length_b   1.000
_cell.length_c   1.000
_cell.angle_alpha   90.00
_cell.angle_beta   90.00
_cell.angle_gamma   90.00
#
_symmetry.space_group_name_H-M   'P 1'
#
loop_
_entity.id
_entity.type
_entity.pdbx_description
1 polymer ?
#
loop_
_entity_poly.entity_id
_entity_poly.type
_entity_poly.pdbx_seq_one_letter_code
_entity_poly.pdbx_strand_id
1 'polypeptide(L)'
;MDCNFAVKVSMLLDGELSPGESAGVRKHLAECTECRELERDFLFFRERIRDDFAADAAVSPALPAARRVPLWKRKIAVPVPLAALALLLAAGFGVFLLIARSPRNADISGPLAPPPAESRGDSLARFDHGGRTEIFIAPKESK
;
A
#
# COMPACT_ATOMS: atom_id res chain seq x y z
N MET A 1 -49.38 33.34 11.76
CA MET A 1 -47.95 33.09 11.45
C MET A 1 -47.40 34.27 10.64
N ASP A 2 -47.52 35.49 11.16
CA ASP A 2 -47.12 36.70 10.41
C ASP A 2 -45.92 37.40 11.07
N CYS A 3 -45.33 36.80 12.11
CA CYS A 3 -44.18 37.37 12.81
C CYS A 3 -42.84 36.93 12.18
N ASN A 4 -42.14 37.88 11.56
CA ASN A 4 -40.86 37.66 10.86
C ASN A 4 -39.63 37.56 11.80
N PHE A 5 -39.83 37.24 13.08
CA PHE A 5 -38.76 37.12 14.07
C PHE A 5 -38.26 35.69 14.29
N ALA A 6 -38.89 34.68 13.67
CA ALA A 6 -38.55 33.27 13.88
C ALA A 6 -37.05 32.96 13.70
N VAL A 7 -36.44 33.45 12.61
CA VAL A 7 -34.99 33.27 12.35
C VAL A 7 -34.15 33.92 13.43
N LYS A 8 -34.49 35.14 13.85
CA LYS A 8 -33.75 35.87 14.88
C LYS A 8 -33.87 35.19 16.26
N VAL A 9 -34.98 34.53 16.55
CA VAL A 9 -35.13 33.73 17.78
C VAL A 9 -34.18 32.53 17.76
N SER A 10 -34.05 31.82 16.62
CA SER A 10 -33.05 30.74 16.49
C SER A 10 -31.63 31.28 16.70
N MET A 11 -31.25 32.35 16.00
CA MET A 11 -29.92 32.96 16.11
C MET A 11 -29.61 33.44 17.54
N LEU A 12 -30.64 33.91 18.28
CA LEU A 12 -30.50 34.27 19.69
C LEU A 12 -30.13 33.04 20.55
N LEU A 13 -30.78 31.90 20.30
CA LEU A 13 -30.57 30.65 21.06
C LEU A 13 -29.21 29.99 20.76
N ASP A 14 -28.72 30.17 19.54
CA ASP A 14 -27.40 29.70 19.08
C ASP A 14 -26.26 30.66 19.47
N GLY A 15 -26.60 31.87 19.94
CA GLY A 15 -25.62 32.87 20.37
C GLY A 15 -24.94 33.62 19.23
N GLU A 16 -25.54 33.63 18.04
CA GLU A 16 -24.98 34.25 16.83
C GLU A 16 -25.30 35.74 16.71
N LEU A 17 -26.21 36.26 17.53
CA LEU A 17 -26.60 37.68 17.51
C LEU A 17 -25.62 38.57 18.27
N SER A 18 -25.39 39.77 17.75
CA SER A 18 -24.68 40.81 18.49
C SER A 18 -25.44 41.22 19.77
N PRO A 19 -24.78 41.85 20.77
CA PRO A 19 -25.43 42.24 22.01
C PRO A 19 -26.64 43.17 21.82
N GLY A 20 -26.57 44.09 20.85
CA GLY A 20 -27.65 45.02 20.54
C GLY A 20 -28.86 44.33 19.90
N GLU A 21 -28.62 43.44 18.94
CA GLU A 21 -29.69 42.64 18.31
C GLU A 21 -30.33 41.69 19.30
N SER A 22 -29.51 41.04 20.14
CA SER A 22 -29.99 40.15 21.19
C SER A 22 -30.93 40.86 22.17
N ALA A 23 -30.62 42.10 22.55
CA ALA A 23 -31.51 42.91 23.38
C ALA A 23 -32.83 43.24 22.66
N GLY A 24 -32.78 43.55 21.37
CA GLY A 24 -33.97 43.79 20.54
C GLY A 24 -34.88 42.57 20.44
N VAL A 25 -34.31 41.38 20.20
CA VAL A 25 -35.08 40.12 20.13
C VAL A 25 -35.65 39.75 21.49
N ARG A 26 -34.89 39.92 22.59
CA ARG A 26 -35.41 39.71 23.95
C ARG A 26 -36.59 40.63 24.28
N LYS A 27 -36.54 41.89 23.86
CA LYS A 27 -37.68 42.80 24.01
C LYS A 27 -38.89 42.31 23.23
N HIS A 28 -38.68 41.86 21.98
CA HIS A 28 -39.77 41.31 21.17
C HIS A 28 -40.40 40.05 21.81
N LEU A 29 -39.59 39.15 22.37
CA LEU A 29 -40.07 37.97 23.10
C LEU A 29 -40.94 38.35 24.31
N ALA A 30 -40.67 39.47 24.98
CA ALA A 30 -41.52 39.93 26.07
C ALA A 30 -42.95 40.33 25.59
N GLU A 31 -43.07 40.81 24.36
CA GLU A 31 -44.31 41.37 23.81
C GLU A 31 -45.08 40.37 22.93
N CYS A 32 -44.39 39.46 22.23
CA CYS A 32 -44.99 38.52 21.27
C CYS A 32 -45.15 37.10 21.85
N THR A 33 -46.39 36.64 21.98
CA THR A 33 -46.72 35.27 22.42
C THR A 33 -46.23 34.21 21.43
N GLU A 34 -46.43 34.42 20.13
CA GLU A 34 -46.04 33.45 19.09
C GLU A 34 -44.53 33.15 19.13
N CYS A 35 -43.70 34.19 19.27
CA CYS A 35 -42.25 34.01 19.35
C CYS A 35 -41.79 33.35 20.65
N ARG A 36 -42.51 33.52 21.77
CA ARG A 36 -42.24 32.78 23.01
C ARG A 36 -42.56 31.30 22.87
N GLU A 37 -43.66 30.97 22.20
CA GLU A 37 -44.01 29.58 21.94
C GLU A 37 -42.92 28.92 21.07
N LEU A 38 -42.49 29.60 20.02
CA LEU A 38 -41.41 29.17 19.15
C LEU A 38 -40.06 29.01 19.90
N GLU A 39 -39.73 29.91 20.83
CA GLU A 39 -38.56 29.77 21.71
C GLU A 39 -38.64 28.49 22.58
N ARG A 40 -39.80 28.23 23.18
CA ARG A 40 -40.00 27.00 23.98
C ARG A 40 -39.87 25.74 23.12
N ASP A 41 -40.41 25.75 21.91
CA ASP A 41 -40.33 24.60 21.01
C ASP A 41 -38.88 24.31 20.64
N PHE A 42 -38.09 25.33 20.30
CA PHE A 42 -36.65 25.16 20.05
C PHE A 42 -35.90 24.61 21.26
N LEU A 43 -36.17 25.13 22.45
CA LEU A 43 -35.54 24.63 23.68
C LEU A 43 -35.94 23.18 23.97
N PHE A 44 -37.20 22.82 23.77
CA PHE A 44 -37.69 21.45 23.92
C PHE A 44 -36.97 20.48 22.98
N PHE A 45 -36.86 20.82 21.69
CA PHE A 45 -36.13 19.98 20.73
C PHE A 45 -34.65 19.88 21.06
N ARG A 46 -34.02 20.98 21.50
CA ARG A 46 -32.61 20.98 21.87
C ARG A 46 -32.32 20.05 23.05
N GLU A 47 -33.22 20.02 24.03
CA GLU A 47 -33.09 19.09 25.17
C GLU A 47 -33.29 17.64 24.72
N ARG A 48 -34.34 17.37 23.93
CA ARG A 48 -34.63 16.03 23.40
C ARG A 48 -33.46 15.44 22.61
N ILE A 49 -32.88 16.26 21.73
CA ILE A 49 -31.70 15.90 20.93
C ILE A 49 -30.50 15.62 21.85
N ARG A 50 -30.26 16.48 22.86
CA ARG A 50 -29.16 16.27 23.80
C ARG A 50 -29.31 14.96 24.56
N ASP A 51 -30.50 14.64 25.03
CA ASP A 51 -30.77 13.40 25.78
C ASP A 51 -30.55 12.16 24.92
N ASP A 52 -31.04 12.18 23.68
CA ASP A 52 -30.86 11.07 22.74
C ASP A 52 -29.35 10.86 22.45
N PHE A 53 -28.59 11.93 22.23
CA PHE A 53 -27.14 11.84 22.04
C PHE A 53 -26.36 11.51 23.33
N ALA A 54 -26.85 11.90 24.50
CA ALA A 54 -26.22 11.54 25.78
C ALA A 54 -26.40 10.05 26.09
N ALA A 55 -27.56 9.49 25.76
CA ALA A 55 -27.81 8.05 25.83
C ALA A 55 -26.86 7.27 24.90
N ASP A 56 -26.63 7.77 23.69
CA ASP A 56 -25.68 7.17 22.74
C ASP A 56 -24.21 7.41 23.12
N ALA A 57 -23.87 8.55 23.72
CA ALA A 57 -22.50 8.84 24.17
C ALA A 57 -22.04 7.95 25.32
N ALA A 58 -22.98 7.50 26.18
CA ALA A 58 -22.73 6.45 27.17
C ALA A 58 -22.34 5.12 26.52
N VAL A 59 -22.73 4.91 25.27
CA VAL A 59 -22.31 3.82 24.40
C VAL A 59 -21.30 4.34 23.39
N SER A 60 -20.28 5.10 23.81
CA SER A 60 -19.17 5.42 22.92
C SER A 60 -18.52 4.12 22.46
N PRO A 61 -18.64 3.69 21.18
CA PRO A 61 -17.82 2.60 20.71
C PRO A 61 -16.40 3.15 20.79
N ALA A 62 -15.59 2.58 21.68
CA ALA A 62 -14.16 2.85 21.70
C ALA A 62 -13.69 2.74 20.25
N LEU A 63 -13.27 3.88 19.66
CA LEU A 63 -12.77 3.91 18.30
C LEU A 63 -11.74 2.77 18.22
N PRO A 64 -11.93 1.76 17.35
CA PRO A 64 -11.07 0.59 17.36
C PRO A 64 -9.65 1.10 17.18
N ALA A 65 -8.82 0.88 18.20
CA ALA A 65 -7.42 1.31 18.22
C ALA A 65 -6.82 0.95 16.86
N ALA A 66 -6.30 1.94 16.14
CA ALA A 66 -5.89 1.81 14.75
C ALA A 66 -5.07 0.53 14.56
N ARG A 67 -5.70 -0.50 13.98
CA ARG A 67 -5.11 -1.83 13.87
C ARG A 67 -3.91 -1.70 12.95
N ARG A 68 -2.69 -1.76 13.51
CA ARG A 68 -1.46 -1.73 12.70
C ARG A 68 -1.43 -2.98 11.82
N VAL A 69 -1.86 -2.83 10.57
CA VAL A 69 -1.73 -3.89 9.58
C VAL A 69 -0.27 -3.97 9.13
N PRO A 70 0.32 -5.19 9.10
CA PRO A 70 1.68 -5.37 8.60
C PRO A 70 1.75 -4.90 7.14
N LEU A 71 2.87 -4.27 6.78
CA LEU A 71 3.06 -3.62 5.46
C LEU A 71 2.82 -4.56 4.28
N TRP A 72 3.03 -5.86 4.48
CA TRP A 72 2.92 -6.94 3.51
C TRP A 72 1.46 -7.28 3.16
N LYS A 73 0.52 -6.88 4.03
CA LYS A 73 -0.93 -6.98 3.79
C LYS A 73 -1.52 -5.67 3.25
N ARG A 74 -0.71 -4.61 3.11
CA ARG A 74 -1.18 -3.34 2.55
C ARG A 74 -1.21 -3.48 1.03
N LYS A 75 -2.41 -3.38 0.45
CA LYS A 75 -2.59 -3.23 -0.99
C LYS A 75 -2.17 -1.81 -1.37
N ILE A 76 -0.86 -1.60 -1.55
CA ILE A 76 -0.32 -0.32 -2.00
C ILE A 76 -0.60 -0.25 -3.50
N ALA A 77 -1.56 0.59 -3.88
CA ALA A 77 -1.83 0.89 -5.28
C ALA A 77 -0.73 1.82 -5.79
N VAL A 78 0.31 1.26 -6.40
CA VAL A 78 1.33 2.05 -7.09
C VAL A 78 0.74 2.50 -8.43
N PRO A 79 0.78 3.80 -8.76
CA PRO A 79 0.27 4.28 -10.05
C PRO A 79 1.04 3.61 -11.20
N VAL A 80 0.28 3.14 -12.20
CA VAL A 80 0.78 2.42 -13.39
C VAL A 80 2.07 3.00 -14.00
N PRO A 81 2.25 4.33 -14.19
CA PRO A 81 3.49 4.85 -14.77
C PRO A 81 4.74 4.56 -13.93
N LEU A 82 4.64 4.56 -12.59
CA LEU A 82 5.77 4.25 -11.71
C LEU A 82 6.12 2.77 -11.75
N ALA A 83 5.11 1.89 -11.80
CA ALA A 83 5.33 0.45 -11.94
C ALA A 83 6.00 0.11 -13.29
N ALA A 84 5.58 0.76 -14.38
CA ALA A 84 6.19 0.60 -15.69
C ALA A 84 7.65 1.08 -15.72
N LEU A 85 7.95 2.23 -15.11
CA LEU A 85 9.32 2.73 -14.98
C LEU A 85 10.20 1.74 -14.20
N ALA A 86 9.72 1.24 -13.06
CA ALA A 86 10.46 0.29 -12.24
C ALA A 86 10.77 -1.02 -13.00
N LEU A 87 9.82 -1.51 -13.80
CA LEU A 87 10.02 -2.69 -14.65
C LEU A 87 11.08 -2.45 -15.73
N LEU A 88 11.05 -1.28 -16.39
CA LEU A 88 12.05 -0.92 -17.40
C LEU A 88 13.46 -0.81 -16.80
N LEU A 89 13.58 -0.23 -15.60
CA LEU A 89 14.86 -0.15 -14.90
C LEU A 89 15.38 -1.53 -14.50
N ALA A 90 14.51 -2.40 -13.99
CA ALA A 90 14.88 -3.77 -13.64
C ALA A 90 15.33 -4.58 -14.86
N ALA A 91 14.60 -4.47 -15.98
CA ALA A 91 14.96 -5.13 -17.24
C ALA A 91 16.29 -4.59 -17.80
N GLY A 92 16.46 -3.28 -17.83
CA GLY A 92 17.71 -2.63 -18.28
C GLY A 92 18.91 -3.03 -17.41
N PHE A 93 18.72 -3.09 -16.10
CA PHE A 93 19.76 -3.54 -15.17
C PHE A 93 20.12 -5.02 -15.37
N GLY A 94 19.13 -5.89 -15.61
CA GLY A 94 19.36 -7.30 -15.95
C GLY A 94 20.16 -7.48 -17.24
N VAL A 95 19.81 -6.75 -18.30
CA VAL A 95 20.55 -6.75 -19.57
C VAL A 95 21.97 -6.23 -19.39
N PHE A 96 22.15 -5.14 -18.63
CA PHE A 96 23.47 -4.59 -18.33
C PHE A 96 24.36 -5.60 -17.62
N LEU A 97 23.84 -6.33 -16.62
CA LEU A 97 24.60 -7.37 -15.93
C LEU A 97 24.98 -8.54 -16.85
N LEU A 98 24.12 -8.91 -17.81
CA LEU A 98 24.44 -9.96 -18.78
C LEU A 98 25.58 -9.54 -19.73
N ILE A 99 25.55 -8.31 -20.23
CA ILE A 99 26.61 -7.77 -21.09
C ILE A 99 27.92 -7.63 -20.29
N ALA A 100 27.84 -7.10 -19.07
CA ALA A 100 29.00 -6.89 -18.21
C ALA A 100 29.67 -8.21 -17.76
N ARG A 101 28.92 -9.33 -17.73
CA ARG A 101 29.46 -10.66 -17.41
C ARG A 101 29.95 -11.45 -18.62
N SER A 102 29.78 -10.95 -19.85
CA SER A 102 30.25 -11.64 -21.04
C SER A 102 31.79 -11.60 -21.08
N PRO A 103 32.49 -12.74 -20.97
CA PRO A 103 33.94 -12.76 -21.03
C PRO A 103 34.35 -12.31 -22.43
N ARG A 104 35.08 -11.19 -22.52
CA ARG A 104 35.71 -10.74 -23.77
C ARG A 104 36.58 -11.89 -24.27
N ASN A 105 36.29 -12.39 -25.48
CA ASN A 105 37.10 -13.37 -26.20
C ASN A 105 38.57 -12.95 -26.10
N ALA A 106 39.36 -13.75 -25.39
CA ALA A 106 40.79 -13.53 -25.30
C ALA A 106 41.40 -13.76 -26.67
N ASP A 107 42.03 -12.72 -27.21
CA ASP A 107 42.85 -12.75 -28.42
C ASP A 107 43.80 -13.94 -28.39
N ILE A 108 43.70 -14.79 -29.41
CA ILE A 108 44.68 -15.85 -29.69
C ILE A 108 45.90 -15.15 -30.31
N SER A 109 46.76 -14.60 -29.46
CA SER A 109 48.13 -14.24 -29.81
C SER A 109 49.05 -15.37 -29.34
N GLY A 110 49.35 -16.31 -30.23
CA GLY A 110 50.30 -17.38 -29.96
C GLY A 110 51.74 -16.92 -30.18
N PRO A 111 52.69 -17.27 -29.28
CA PRO A 111 54.09 -17.34 -29.64
C PRO A 111 54.48 -18.76 -30.02
N LEU A 112 55.07 -18.89 -31.20
CA LEU A 112 55.73 -20.08 -31.71
C LEU A 112 56.95 -20.41 -30.82
N ALA A 113 56.99 -21.61 -30.23
CA ALA A 113 58.19 -22.17 -29.63
C ALA A 113 58.39 -23.61 -30.14
N PRO A 114 59.60 -23.98 -30.60
CA PRO A 114 59.91 -25.30 -31.17
C PRO A 114 60.08 -26.37 -30.06
N PRO A 115 59.99 -27.67 -30.40
CA PRO A 115 59.88 -28.75 -29.41
C PRO A 115 61.23 -29.17 -28.85
N PRO A 116 61.23 -29.79 -27.66
CA PRO A 116 62.12 -30.93 -27.44
C PRO A 116 61.38 -32.17 -26.92
N ALA A 117 61.62 -33.23 -27.68
CA ALA A 117 61.75 -34.65 -27.38
C ALA A 117 61.44 -35.21 -25.96
N GLU A 118 60.82 -36.40 -26.03
CA GLU A 118 61.06 -37.60 -25.21
C GLU A 118 60.17 -37.93 -23.99
N SER A 119 59.27 -38.88 -24.27
CA SER A 119 58.98 -40.12 -23.53
C SER A 119 58.74 -40.06 -22.02
N ARG A 120 57.49 -40.32 -21.62
CA ARG A 120 57.18 -41.38 -20.63
C ARG A 120 55.68 -41.68 -20.63
N GLY A 121 55.38 -42.91 -20.23
CA GLY A 121 54.08 -43.56 -20.37
C GLY A 121 52.92 -42.88 -19.65
N ASP A 122 51.77 -43.49 -19.90
CA ASP A 122 50.51 -43.35 -19.17
C ASP A 122 49.67 -42.11 -19.48
N SER A 123 48.78 -42.23 -20.47
CA SER A 123 47.38 -41.85 -20.29
C SER A 123 46.54 -42.28 -21.51
N LEU A 124 46.05 -43.52 -21.51
CA LEU A 124 44.98 -43.95 -22.43
C LEU A 124 43.60 -43.41 -22.03
N ALA A 125 43.50 -42.65 -20.93
CA ALA A 125 42.27 -42.00 -20.49
C ALA A 125 41.86 -40.77 -21.33
N ARG A 126 42.66 -40.39 -22.34
CA ARG A 126 42.38 -39.26 -23.24
C ARG A 126 41.59 -39.64 -24.50
N PHE A 127 41.38 -40.93 -24.76
CA PHE A 127 40.76 -41.41 -26.01
C PHE A 127 39.32 -41.90 -25.86
N ASP A 128 38.72 -41.84 -24.66
CA ASP A 128 37.31 -42.22 -24.50
C ASP A 128 36.36 -41.06 -24.84
N HIS A 129 36.32 -40.74 -26.13
CA HIS A 129 35.30 -39.90 -26.74
C HIS A 129 34.38 -40.79 -27.59
N GLY A 130 33.54 -41.60 -26.92
CA GLY A 130 32.38 -42.23 -27.52
C GLY A 130 32.69 -43.44 -28.41
N GLY A 131 32.71 -44.62 -27.81
CA GLY A 131 32.73 -45.88 -28.57
C GLY A 131 32.39 -47.08 -27.70
N ARG A 132 31.18 -47.62 -27.91
CA ARG A 132 30.60 -48.87 -27.38
C ARG A 132 31.57 -49.85 -26.72
N THR A 133 31.29 -50.21 -25.46
CA THR A 133 31.86 -51.38 -24.79
C THR A 133 31.23 -52.67 -25.34
N GLU A 134 32.03 -53.51 -26.00
CA GLU A 134 31.63 -54.89 -26.31
C GLU A 134 31.90 -55.78 -25.08
N ILE A 135 30.83 -56.35 -24.52
CA ILE A 135 30.89 -57.27 -23.38
C ILE A 135 31.12 -58.68 -23.94
N PHE A 136 32.28 -59.28 -23.67
CA PHE A 136 32.50 -60.70 -23.90
C PHE A 136 31.99 -61.51 -22.70
N ILE A 137 30.98 -62.34 -22.93
CA ILE A 137 30.49 -63.32 -21.94
C ILE A 137 31.34 -64.58 -22.08
N ALA A 138 32.10 -64.92 -21.04
CA ALA A 138 32.83 -66.19 -20.98
C ALA A 138 31.85 -67.36 -20.79
N PRO A 139 32.03 -68.50 -21.50
CA PRO A 139 31.17 -69.67 -21.31
C PRO A 139 31.42 -70.31 -19.94
N LYS A 140 30.32 -70.66 -19.27
CA LYS A 140 30.30 -71.31 -17.96
C LYS A 140 30.69 -72.79 -18.14
N GLU A 141 31.82 -73.21 -17.58
CA GLU A 141 32.20 -74.62 -17.57
C GLU A 141 31.13 -75.44 -16.83
N SER A 142 30.59 -76.47 -17.50
CA SER A 142 29.70 -77.44 -16.87
C SER A 142 30.53 -78.59 -16.31
N LYS A 143 30.26 -78.84 -15.02
CA LYS A 143 30.70 -79.91 -14.12
C LYS A 143 31.00 -81.27 -14.76
#